data_AF-A0A2K1EPI6-F1
#
_entry.id   AF-A0A2K1EPI6-F1
#
_cell.length_a   1.000
_cell.length_b   1.000
_cell.length_c   1.000
_cell.angle_alpha   90.00
_cell.angle_beta   90.00
_cell.angle_gamma   90.00
#
_symmetry.space_group_name_H-M   'P 1'
#
loop_
_entity.id
_entity.type
_entity.pdbx_description
1 polymer ?
#
loop_
_entity_poly.entity_id
_entity_poly.type
_entity_poly.pdbx_seq_one_letter_code
_entity_poly.pdbx_strand_id
1 'polypeptide(L)'
;MVADQSVFILLTNTGTFLTRVIKSYTRAPYNHASISFNRKLSELYSFGRKTPNNPLDGGFVKEDIKTGTYSRFPNTTCVIYELQVTDREVEKMKRVLHVFIRSRQKYMYNLLGLIGIALKEPVEFSNSYFCSQFVAEILQRSGIKIWNKLPALVTPDDFRQSGRFHLIYEGKLSEYDPQA
;
A
#
# COMPACT_ATOMS: atom_id res chain seq x y z
N MET A 1 -27.24 -13.96 8.83
CA MET A 1 -25.79 -14.24 8.73
C MET A 1 -25.19 -13.06 7.99
N VAL A 2 -24.32 -12.29 8.63
CA VAL A 2 -23.62 -11.18 7.98
C VAL A 2 -22.63 -11.81 7.01
N ALA A 3 -22.64 -11.43 5.74
CA ALA A 3 -21.68 -11.96 4.79
C ALA A 3 -20.30 -11.38 5.17
N ASP A 4 -19.35 -12.24 5.54
CA ASP A 4 -17.98 -11.79 5.73
C ASP A 4 -17.45 -11.28 4.39
N GLN A 5 -16.95 -10.05 4.40
CA GLN A 5 -16.29 -9.43 3.26
C GLN A 5 -14.78 -9.49 3.48
N SER A 6 -14.03 -9.38 2.40
CA SER A 6 -12.58 -9.42 2.47
C SER A 6 -11.98 -8.19 1.80
N VAL A 7 -10.96 -7.63 2.43
CA VAL A 7 -10.05 -6.68 1.79
C VAL A 7 -8.69 -7.31 1.61
N PHE A 8 -7.99 -6.87 0.58
CA PHE A 8 -6.74 -7.47 0.13
C PHE A 8 -5.63 -6.44 0.25
N ILE A 9 -4.55 -6.79 0.94
CA ILE A 9 -3.35 -5.97 1.02
C ILE A 9 -2.32 -6.56 0.09
N LEU A 10 -1.88 -5.77 -0.89
CA LEU A 10 -0.82 -6.11 -1.81
C LEU A 10 0.46 -5.44 -1.35
N LEU A 11 1.48 -6.23 -1.04
CA LEU A 11 2.84 -5.74 -0.84
C LEU A 11 3.67 -6.05 -2.08
N THR A 12 4.38 -5.07 -2.63
CA THR A 12 5.18 -5.28 -3.85
C THR A 12 6.62 -4.84 -3.69
N ASN A 13 7.47 -5.44 -4.52
CA ASN A 13 8.83 -5.02 -4.76
C ASN A 13 9.11 -5.00 -6.27
N THR A 14 9.20 -3.80 -6.82
CA THR A 14 9.46 -3.57 -8.26
C THR A 14 10.94 -3.69 -8.64
N GLY A 15 11.85 -3.87 -7.69
CA GLY A 15 13.29 -4.06 -7.95
C GLY A 15 14.03 -2.84 -8.50
N THR A 16 13.39 -1.66 -8.55
CA THR A 16 14.01 -0.41 -9.03
C THR A 16 15.12 0.12 -8.10
N PHE A 17 16.02 0.97 -8.59
CA PHE A 17 17.11 1.53 -7.78
C PHE A 17 16.65 2.15 -6.45
N LEU A 18 15.52 2.87 -6.46
CA LEU A 18 14.87 3.40 -5.25
C LEU A 18 14.49 2.29 -4.25
N THR A 19 13.94 1.19 -4.74
CA THR A 19 13.63 0.03 -3.88
C THR A 19 14.88 -0.63 -3.32
N ARG A 20 15.99 -0.61 -4.05
CA ARG A 20 17.27 -1.18 -3.61
C ARG A 20 17.90 -0.36 -2.50
N VAL A 21 17.82 0.98 -2.57
CA VAL A 21 18.26 1.89 -1.50
C VAL A 21 17.40 1.71 -0.25
N ILE A 22 16.06 1.74 -0.37
CA ILE A 22 15.15 1.50 0.75
C ILE A 22 15.40 0.11 1.36
N LYS A 23 15.51 -0.95 0.56
CA LYS A 23 15.79 -2.31 1.02
C LYS A 23 17.16 -2.44 1.70
N SER A 24 18.18 -1.73 1.23
CA SER A 24 19.49 -1.75 1.88
C SER A 24 19.45 -1.16 3.30
N TYR A 25 18.54 -0.21 3.53
CA TYR A 25 18.34 0.45 4.82
C TYR A 25 17.35 -0.31 5.73
N THR A 26 16.22 -0.78 5.19
CA THR A 26 15.14 -1.42 5.98
C THR A 26 15.27 -2.94 6.06
N ARG A 27 16.08 -3.56 5.19
CA ARG A 27 16.16 -5.02 4.97
C ARG A 27 14.83 -5.72 4.64
N ALA A 28 13.74 -4.96 4.46
CA ALA A 28 12.41 -5.50 4.21
C ALA A 28 12.29 -6.06 2.77
N PRO A 29 11.63 -7.21 2.58
CA PRO A 29 11.50 -7.83 1.25
C PRO A 29 10.60 -7.04 0.29
N TYR A 30 9.66 -6.26 0.84
CA TYR A 30 8.72 -5.39 0.11
C TYR A 30 8.83 -3.95 0.61
N ASN A 31 8.55 -3.00 -0.28
CA ASN A 31 8.74 -1.57 -0.03
C ASN A 31 7.53 -0.73 -0.45
N HIS A 32 6.50 -1.38 -0.97
CA HIS A 32 5.26 -0.74 -1.38
C HIS A 32 4.06 -1.51 -0.85
N ALA A 33 3.00 -0.79 -0.50
CA ALA A 33 1.77 -1.34 0.05
C ALA A 33 0.54 -0.69 -0.59
N SER A 34 -0.41 -1.52 -0.98
CA SER A 34 -1.66 -1.13 -1.61
C SER A 34 -2.84 -1.88 -0.97
N ILE A 35 -4.03 -1.29 -0.99
CA ILE A 35 -5.27 -1.92 -0.51
C ILE A 35 -6.25 -2.13 -1.67
N SER A 36 -6.92 -3.26 -1.69
CA SER A 36 -8.00 -3.57 -2.61
C SER A 36 -9.25 -4.10 -1.92
N PHE A 37 -10.40 -3.81 -2.51
CA PHE A 37 -11.72 -4.26 -2.05
C PHE A 37 -12.23 -5.49 -2.81
N ASN A 38 -11.38 -6.09 -3.65
CA ASN A 38 -11.70 -7.35 -4.33
C ASN A 38 -10.44 -8.19 -4.58
N ARG A 39 -10.61 -9.51 -4.60
CA ARG A 39 -9.52 -10.48 -4.83
C ARG A 39 -8.85 -10.29 -6.20
N LYS A 40 -9.59 -9.78 -7.19
CA LYS A 40 -9.09 -9.52 -8.55
C LYS A 40 -8.13 -8.32 -8.63
N LEU A 41 -7.96 -7.57 -7.54
CA LEU A 41 -7.14 -6.35 -7.46
C LEU A 41 -7.51 -5.29 -8.52
N SER A 42 -8.77 -5.26 -8.99
CA SER A 42 -9.23 -4.28 -9.99
C SER A 42 -9.53 -2.90 -9.39
N GLU A 43 -9.64 -2.84 -8.06
CA GLU A 43 -9.79 -1.63 -7.27
C GLU A 43 -8.62 -1.54 -6.29
N LEU A 44 -7.42 -1.31 -6.81
CA LEU A 44 -6.18 -1.25 -6.03
C LEU A 44 -5.76 0.20 -5.81
N TYR A 45 -5.56 0.61 -4.55
CA TYR A 45 -5.26 1.99 -4.18
C TYR A 45 -4.01 2.08 -3.32
N SER A 46 -3.19 3.10 -3.57
CA SER A 46 -1.98 3.36 -2.79
C SER A 46 -1.57 4.84 -2.86
N PHE A 47 -0.57 5.19 -2.06
CA PHE A 47 0.31 6.31 -2.37
C PHE A 47 1.57 5.75 -3.05
N GLY A 48 1.78 6.10 -4.32
CA GLY A 48 2.84 5.52 -5.14
C GLY A 48 3.22 6.42 -6.31
N ARG A 49 3.98 5.90 -7.27
CA ARG A 49 4.35 6.62 -8.49
C ARG A 49 3.12 6.88 -9.36
N LYS A 50 2.90 8.13 -9.78
CA LYS A 50 1.90 8.49 -10.80
C LYS A 50 2.40 8.15 -12.19
N THR A 51 3.69 8.40 -12.44
CA THR A 51 4.35 8.09 -13.70
C THR A 51 5.39 6.97 -13.48
N PRO A 52 5.29 5.82 -14.18
CA PRO A 52 6.17 4.66 -13.94
C PRO A 52 7.68 4.97 -13.98
N ASN A 53 8.08 5.85 -14.90
CA ASN A 53 9.48 6.21 -15.14
C ASN A 53 10.00 7.36 -14.25
N ASN A 54 9.13 8.04 -13.49
CA ASN A 54 9.52 9.17 -12.66
C ASN A 54 9.28 8.84 -11.18
N PRO A 55 10.32 8.44 -10.43
CA PRO A 55 10.19 8.17 -9.00
C PRO A 55 9.89 9.41 -8.16
N LEU A 56 10.01 10.61 -8.73
CA LEU A 56 9.74 11.90 -8.07
C LEU A 56 8.28 12.33 -8.22
N ASP A 57 7.59 11.82 -9.24
CA ASP A 57 6.17 12.09 -9.48
C ASP A 57 5.31 11.02 -8.82
N GLY A 58 4.98 11.23 -7.55
CA GLY A 58 4.11 10.35 -6.78
C GLY A 58 2.80 10.98 -6.32
N GLY A 59 2.01 10.20 -5.59
CA GLY A 59 0.85 10.65 -4.83
C GLY A 59 -0.21 9.56 -4.74
N PHE A 60 -1.44 9.94 -4.41
CA PHE A 60 -2.56 9.00 -4.39
C PHE A 60 -2.90 8.50 -5.81
N VAL A 61 -2.86 7.19 -5.98
CA VAL A 61 -3.06 6.49 -7.25
C VAL A 61 -4.06 5.35 -7.11
N LYS A 62 -4.80 5.12 -8.20
CA LYS A 62 -5.46 3.84 -8.45
C LYS A 62 -4.51 3.05 -9.35
N GLU A 63 -4.02 1.94 -8.84
CA GLU A 63 -3.05 1.08 -9.53
C GLU A 63 -3.76 0.06 -10.40
N ASP A 64 -3.04 -0.46 -11.38
CA ASP A 64 -3.48 -1.53 -12.27
C ASP A 64 -2.36 -2.55 -12.38
N ILE A 65 -2.61 -3.78 -11.95
CA ILE A 65 -1.62 -4.87 -11.94
C ILE A 65 -1.20 -5.33 -13.35
N LYS A 66 -1.96 -4.98 -14.39
CA LYS A 66 -1.68 -5.34 -15.80
C LYS A 66 -1.05 -4.20 -16.58
N THR A 67 -1.22 -2.96 -16.15
CA THR A 67 -0.73 -1.76 -16.86
C THR A 67 0.16 -0.87 -15.98
N GLY A 68 0.57 0.29 -16.49
CA GLY A 68 1.33 1.28 -15.72
C GLY A 68 2.66 0.77 -15.15
N THR A 69 2.85 0.91 -13.83
CA THR A 69 4.10 0.57 -13.15
C THR A 69 4.42 -0.92 -13.26
N TYR A 70 3.42 -1.79 -13.09
CA TYR A 70 3.67 -3.23 -13.01
C TYR A 70 3.95 -3.86 -14.37
N SER A 71 3.40 -3.34 -15.47
CA SER A 71 3.79 -3.76 -16.82
C SER A 71 5.21 -3.33 -17.19
N ARG A 72 5.68 -2.18 -16.66
CA ARG A 72 7.04 -1.69 -16.86
C ARG A 72 8.08 -2.51 -16.09
N PHE A 73 7.70 -3.05 -14.93
CA PHE A 73 8.54 -3.87 -14.07
C PHE A 73 7.96 -5.30 -13.96
N PRO A 74 8.03 -6.12 -15.03
CA PRO A 74 7.34 -7.41 -15.10
C PRO A 74 7.86 -8.46 -14.10
N ASN A 75 9.06 -8.25 -13.57
CA ASN A 75 9.66 -9.09 -12.52
C ASN A 75 9.26 -8.63 -11.10
N THR A 76 8.21 -7.80 -10.97
CA THR A 76 7.70 -7.38 -9.66
C THR A 76 7.30 -8.59 -8.85
N THR A 77 7.90 -8.74 -7.68
CA THR A 77 7.49 -9.76 -6.70
C THR A 77 6.47 -9.15 -5.75
N CYS A 78 5.57 -9.99 -5.24
CA CYS A 78 4.54 -9.56 -4.32
C CYS A 78 4.20 -10.61 -3.27
N VAL A 79 3.54 -10.13 -2.24
CA VAL A 79 2.71 -10.90 -1.31
C VAL A 79 1.33 -10.28 -1.29
N ILE A 80 0.30 -11.13 -1.30
CA ILE A 80 -1.08 -10.71 -1.15
C ILE A 80 -1.64 -11.32 0.12
N TYR A 81 -2.16 -10.45 0.98
CA TYR A 81 -2.84 -10.82 2.20
C TYR A 81 -4.34 -10.57 2.08
N GLU A 82 -5.13 -11.46 2.64
CA GLU A 82 -6.56 -11.28 2.89
C GLU A 82 -6.80 -10.87 4.34
N LEU A 83 -7.70 -9.92 4.54
CA LEU A 83 -8.22 -9.55 5.85
C LEU A 83 -9.74 -9.68 5.82
N GLN A 84 -10.26 -10.59 6.63
CA GLN A 84 -11.70 -10.73 6.85
C GLN A 84 -12.22 -9.55 7.66
N VAL A 85 -13.30 -8.94 7.18
CA VAL A 85 -13.92 -7.72 7.70
C VAL A 85 -15.44 -7.78 7.57
N THR A 86 -16.12 -6.99 8.38
CA THR A 86 -17.57 -6.81 8.30
C THR A 86 -17.95 -5.86 7.17
N ASP A 87 -19.19 -5.98 6.66
CA ASP A 87 -19.78 -5.03 5.71
C ASP A 87 -19.64 -3.57 6.19
N ARG A 88 -19.88 -3.34 7.48
CA ARG A 88 -19.79 -2.02 8.11
C ARG A 88 -18.37 -1.45 8.08
N GLU A 89 -17.36 -2.30 8.26
CA GLU A 89 -15.95 -1.89 8.16
C GLU A 89 -15.59 -1.57 6.71
N VAL A 90 -16.07 -2.34 5.73
CA VAL A 90 -15.89 -2.05 4.30
C VAL A 90 -16.49 -0.70 3.94
N GLU A 91 -17.71 -0.41 4.37
CA GLU A 91 -18.33 0.89 4.13
C GLU A 91 -17.53 2.04 4.73
N LYS A 92 -17.04 1.88 5.96
CA LYS A 92 -16.18 2.90 6.60
C LYS A 92 -14.89 3.08 5.82
N MET A 93 -14.22 2.00 5.42
CA MET A 93 -13.00 2.07 4.60
C MET A 93 -13.25 2.81 3.29
N LYS A 94 -14.37 2.52 2.61
CA LYS A 94 -14.77 3.23 1.39
C LYS A 94 -15.05 4.72 1.66
N ARG A 95 -15.67 5.09 2.79
CA ARG A 95 -15.87 6.51 3.16
C ARG A 95 -14.53 7.23 3.37
N VAL A 96 -13.60 6.61 4.10
CA VAL A 96 -12.26 7.18 4.32
C VAL A 96 -11.51 7.30 3.00
N LEU A 97 -11.53 6.26 2.16
CA LEU A 97 -10.94 6.25 0.82
C LEU A 97 -11.48 7.40 -0.06
N HIS A 98 -12.79 7.67 -0.01
CA HIS A 98 -13.38 8.76 -0.79
C HIS A 98 -12.83 10.15 -0.41
N VAL A 99 -12.39 10.35 0.83
CA VAL A 99 -11.70 11.59 1.22
C VAL A 99 -10.39 11.73 0.43
N PHE A 100 -9.65 10.63 0.28
CA PHE A 100 -8.42 10.60 -0.52
C PHE A 100 -8.69 10.78 -2.01
N ILE A 101 -9.72 10.12 -2.55
CA ILE A 101 -10.13 10.26 -3.95
C ILE A 101 -10.52 11.72 -4.27
N ARG A 102 -11.38 12.33 -3.45
CA ARG A 102 -11.84 13.72 -3.65
C ARG A 102 -10.72 14.74 -3.56
N SER A 103 -9.73 14.47 -2.71
CA SER A 103 -8.58 15.35 -2.50
C SER A 103 -7.35 14.92 -3.32
N ARG A 104 -7.49 14.03 -4.32
CA ARG A 104 -6.38 13.48 -5.11
C ARG A 104 -5.46 14.54 -5.72
N GLN A 105 -6.01 15.68 -6.15
CA GLN A 105 -5.23 16.79 -6.70
C GLN A 105 -4.49 17.61 -5.63
N LYS A 106 -4.92 17.55 -4.36
CA LYS A 106 -4.28 18.25 -3.24
C LYS A 106 -3.12 17.46 -2.63
N TYR A 107 -3.10 16.13 -2.78
CA TYR A 107 -1.99 15.30 -2.33
C TYR A 107 -0.88 15.27 -3.38
N MET A 108 0.04 16.22 -3.27
CA MET A 108 1.31 16.21 -4.01
C MET A 108 2.35 15.41 -3.23
N TYR A 109 3.07 14.53 -3.91
CA TYR A 109 4.15 13.74 -3.33
C TYR A 109 5.41 14.57 -3.24
N ASN A 110 5.96 14.65 -2.04
CA ASN A 110 7.15 15.41 -1.77
C ASN A 110 8.32 14.42 -1.64
N LEU A 111 9.08 14.27 -2.73
CA LEU A 111 10.31 13.46 -2.75
C LEU A 111 11.33 13.87 -1.67
N LEU A 112 11.22 15.07 -1.10
CA LEU A 112 12.11 15.57 -0.04
C LEU A 112 12.07 14.73 1.25
N GLY A 113 11.05 13.88 1.45
CA GLY A 113 11.03 12.90 2.54
C GLY A 113 12.14 11.83 2.47
N LEU A 114 12.68 11.54 1.26
CA LEU A 114 13.85 10.65 1.12
C LEU A 114 15.14 11.28 1.65
N ILE A 115 15.21 12.61 1.76
CA ILE A 115 16.34 13.32 2.38
C ILE A 115 16.22 13.27 3.92
N GLY A 116 15.00 13.31 4.48
CA GLY A 116 14.77 13.19 5.93
C GLY A 116 15.19 11.84 6.53
N ILE A 117 15.01 10.73 5.79
CA ILE A 117 15.45 9.39 6.22
C ILE A 117 16.99 9.30 6.29
N ALA A 118 17.72 10.04 5.45
CA ALA A 118 19.18 10.12 5.53
C ALA A 118 19.68 10.96 6.73
N LEU A 119 18.82 11.84 7.28
CA LEU A 119 19.18 12.81 8.33
C LEU A 119 18.74 12.43 9.75
N LYS A 120 18.10 11.26 9.95
CA LYS A 120 17.60 10.78 11.28
C LYS A 120 16.69 11.77 12.02
N GLU A 121 15.99 12.65 11.30
CA GLU A 121 15.05 13.62 11.85
C GLU A 121 13.62 13.28 11.38
N PRO A 122 12.62 13.18 12.28
CA PRO A 122 11.24 12.94 11.89
C PRO A 122 10.68 14.22 11.26
N VAL A 123 10.79 14.35 9.94
CA VAL A 123 10.20 15.48 9.23
C VAL A 123 8.75 15.16 8.87
N GLU A 124 7.82 15.55 9.74
CA GLU A 124 6.40 15.58 9.42
C GLU A 124 6.13 16.71 8.42
N PHE A 125 6.06 16.36 7.13
CA PHE A 125 5.62 17.30 6.11
C PHE A 125 4.11 17.23 5.93
N SER A 126 3.47 18.38 6.14
CA SER A 126 2.04 18.60 5.89
C SER A 126 1.66 18.10 4.49
N ASN A 127 0.74 17.13 4.44
CA ASN A 127 0.11 16.54 3.24
C ASN A 127 0.87 15.46 2.45
N SER A 128 1.86 14.77 3.05
CA SER A 128 2.45 13.56 2.46
C SER A 128 2.10 12.29 3.25
N TYR A 129 1.68 11.24 2.55
CA TYR A 129 1.45 9.89 3.12
C TYR A 129 2.41 8.91 2.44
N PHE A 130 3.04 8.04 3.22
CA PHE A 130 3.71 6.84 2.68
C PHE A 130 2.68 5.75 2.37
N CYS A 131 3.01 4.81 1.48
CA CYS A 131 2.12 3.74 1.04
C CYS A 131 1.55 2.90 2.20
N SER A 132 2.42 2.46 3.12
CA SER A 132 2.02 1.70 4.31
C SER A 132 1.21 2.53 5.31
N GLN A 133 1.58 3.80 5.51
CA GLN A 133 0.82 4.72 6.34
C GLN A 133 -0.60 4.91 5.81
N PHE A 134 -0.77 5.09 4.50
CA PHE A 134 -2.09 5.24 3.89
C PHE A 134 -2.96 4.00 4.16
N VAL A 135 -2.43 2.79 3.92
CA VAL A 135 -3.18 1.55 4.17
C VAL A 135 -3.53 1.44 5.67
N ALA A 136 -2.58 1.73 6.56
CA ALA A 136 -2.82 1.73 8.00
C ALA A 136 -3.87 2.76 8.43
N GLU A 137 -3.88 3.94 7.82
CA GLU A 137 -4.85 5.01 8.08
C GLU A 137 -6.27 4.58 7.68
N ILE A 138 -6.43 3.94 6.51
CA ILE A 138 -7.71 3.40 6.03
C ILE A 138 -8.26 2.39 7.05
N LEU A 139 -7.43 1.45 7.50
CA LEU A 139 -7.83 0.41 8.46
C LEU A 139 -8.17 1.03 9.82
N GLN A 140 -7.27 1.84 10.37
CA GLN A 140 -7.43 2.42 11.71
C GLN A 140 -8.64 3.35 11.81
N ARG A 141 -8.83 4.26 10.84
CA ARG A 141 -10.01 5.16 10.82
C ARG A 141 -11.33 4.42 10.61
N SER A 142 -11.28 3.21 10.08
CA SER A 142 -12.46 2.36 9.91
C SER A 142 -12.80 1.53 11.16
N GLY A 143 -11.96 1.60 12.20
CA GLY A 143 -12.13 0.88 13.46
C GLY A 143 -11.32 -0.42 13.53
N ILE A 144 -10.56 -0.75 12.50
CA ILE A 144 -9.73 -1.95 12.44
C ILE A 144 -8.36 -1.62 13.04
N LYS A 145 -8.19 -1.90 14.33
CA LYS A 145 -6.92 -1.70 15.04
C LYS A 145 -6.07 -2.95 14.96
N ILE A 146 -5.03 -2.91 14.12
CA ILE A 146 -4.10 -4.03 13.93
C ILE A 146 -2.81 -3.84 14.73
N TRP A 147 -2.28 -2.61 14.75
CA TRP A 147 -1.02 -2.30 15.41
C TRP A 147 -1.24 -1.34 16.58
N ASN A 148 -0.40 -1.46 17.60
CA ASN A 148 -0.34 -0.54 18.74
C ASN A 148 0.67 0.59 18.48
N LYS A 149 0.57 1.26 17.33
CA LYS A 149 1.39 2.40 16.95
C LYS A 149 0.67 3.30 15.95
N LEU A 150 1.16 4.52 15.79
CA LEU A 150 0.61 5.48 14.83
C LEU A 150 0.73 4.94 13.39
N PRO A 151 -0.24 5.18 12.49
CA PRO A 151 -0.16 4.80 11.08
C PRO A 151 1.13 5.26 10.39
N ALA A 152 1.63 6.44 10.75
CA ALA A 152 2.89 7.00 10.24
C ALA A 152 4.13 6.15 10.56
N LEU A 153 4.04 5.27 11.57
CA LEU A 153 5.10 4.36 11.98
C LEU A 153 4.91 2.93 11.47
N VAL A 154 3.85 2.68 10.69
CA VAL A 154 3.58 1.37 10.08
C VAL A 154 4.40 1.22 8.79
N THR A 155 5.15 0.14 8.71
CA THR A 155 5.98 -0.27 7.58
C THR A 155 5.32 -1.43 6.84
N PRO A 156 5.71 -1.71 5.57
CA PRO A 156 5.24 -2.90 4.86
C PRO A 156 5.50 -4.21 5.62
N ASP A 157 6.59 -4.31 6.39
CA ASP A 157 6.91 -5.55 7.11
C ASP A 157 5.99 -5.80 8.32
N ASP A 158 5.42 -4.75 8.91
CA ASP A 158 4.43 -4.88 9.99
C ASP A 158 3.14 -5.60 9.53
N PHE A 159 2.80 -5.53 8.24
CA PHE A 159 1.70 -6.30 7.67
C PHE A 159 2.03 -7.79 7.67
N ARG A 160 3.27 -8.15 7.37
CA ARG A 160 3.73 -9.55 7.30
C ARG A 160 3.78 -10.21 8.69
N GLN A 161 4.09 -9.42 9.72
CA GLN A 161 4.22 -9.92 11.09
C GLN A 161 2.88 -10.03 11.83
N SER A 162 1.80 -9.47 11.27
CA SER A 162 0.49 -9.47 11.93
C SER A 162 -0.27 -10.78 11.64
N GLY A 163 -0.67 -11.48 12.70
CA GLY A 163 -1.50 -12.69 12.61
C GLY A 163 -2.95 -12.44 12.17
N ARG A 164 -3.35 -11.18 11.94
CA ARG A 164 -4.69 -10.84 11.41
C ARG A 164 -4.82 -11.04 9.90
N PHE A 165 -3.70 -11.10 9.19
CA PHE A 165 -3.65 -11.20 7.74
C PHE A 165 -3.41 -12.63 7.31
N HIS A 166 -4.27 -13.15 6.45
CA HIS A 166 -4.12 -14.48 5.86
C HIS A 166 -3.35 -14.37 4.54
N LEU A 167 -2.23 -15.08 4.42
CA LEU A 167 -1.46 -15.11 3.17
C LEU A 167 -2.25 -15.88 2.10
N ILE A 168 -2.56 -15.23 0.98
CA ILE A 168 -3.25 -15.89 -0.14
C ILE A 168 -2.33 -16.16 -1.33
N TYR A 169 -1.26 -15.37 -1.49
CA TYR A 169 -0.32 -15.53 -2.60
C TYR A 169 1.03 -14.90 -2.27
N GLU A 170 2.11 -15.55 -2.69
CA GLU A 170 3.47 -15.02 -2.70
C GLU A 170 4.17 -15.47 -3.98
N GLY A 171 4.77 -14.55 -4.72
CA GLY A 171 5.38 -14.86 -6.01
C GLY A 171 5.57 -13.65 -6.90
N LYS A 172 5.57 -13.87 -8.23
CA LYS A 172 5.57 -12.76 -9.19
C LYS A 172 4.16 -12.23 -9.38
N LEU A 173 4.00 -10.90 -9.36
CA LEU A 173 2.68 -10.29 -9.53
C LEU A 173 2.03 -10.66 -10.88
N SER A 174 2.83 -10.86 -11.92
CA SER A 174 2.38 -11.29 -13.25
C SER A 174 1.83 -12.73 -13.31
N GLU A 175 2.13 -13.55 -12.31
CA GLU A 175 1.73 -14.95 -12.20
C GLU A 175 0.54 -15.13 -11.24
N TYR A 176 0.02 -14.04 -10.65
CA TYR A 176 -1.13 -14.09 -9.76
C TYR A 176 -2.43 -14.36 -10.52
N ASP A 177 -3.12 -15.45 -10.17
CA ASP A 177 -4.47 -15.76 -10.63
C ASP A 177 -5.46 -15.63 -9.45
N PRO A 178 -6.42 -14.69 -9.51
CA PRO A 178 -7.40 -14.51 -8.44
C PRO A 178 -8.41 -15.67 -8.31
N GLN A 179 -8.47 -16.61 -9.26
CA GLN A 179 -9.34 -17.79 -9.21
C GLN A 179 -8.64 -19.06 -8.71
N ALA A 180 -7.31 -19.02 -8.56
CA ALA A 180 -6.53 -20.12 -8.01
C ALA A 180 -6.69 -20.25 -6.49
#